data_AF-A0A3S8SF12-F1
#
_entry.id   AF-A0A3S8SF12-F1
#
_cell.length_a   1.000
_cell.length_b   1.000
_cell.length_c   1.000
_cell.angle_alpha   90.00
_cell.angle_beta   90.00
_cell.angle_gamma   90.00
#
_symmetry.space_group_name_H-M   'P 1'
#
loop_
_entity.id
_entity.type
_entity.pdbx_description
1 polymer ?
#
loop_
_entity_poly.entity_id
_entity_poly.type
_entity_poly.pdbx_seq_one_letter_code
_entity_poly.pdbx_strand_id
1 'polypeptide(L)'
;MKVQRSAICMIFKGFFLAPNVTGMAEKGMIFAAALFAKMGMNVTPAWDEKRSDIIETIIFNDPDKMIKFVQEVQKNSPIDSFVTLEAVPMEGYEDKIIMASGNFVSGSTIEFSADGPVRPPYAVYMQGGLTYAHDKVAVINAVRDKFLNQK
;
A
#
# COMPACT_ATOMS: atom_id res chain seq x y z
N MET A 1 -29.78 -19.02 -18.87
CA MET A 1 -29.81 -18.73 -17.42
C MET A 1 -28.75 -19.58 -16.68
N LYS A 2 -27.45 -19.23 -16.82
CA LYS A 2 -26.31 -19.98 -16.22
C LYS A 2 -25.15 -19.04 -15.83
N VAL A 3 -25.44 -17.83 -15.35
CA VAL A 3 -24.39 -16.85 -14.99
C VAL A 3 -24.51 -16.37 -13.52
N GLN A 4 -25.61 -16.68 -12.83
CA GLN A 4 -25.89 -16.12 -11.49
C GLN A 4 -25.28 -16.87 -10.30
N ARG A 5 -24.54 -17.97 -10.52
CA ARG A 5 -23.85 -18.71 -9.43
C ARG A 5 -22.46 -18.17 -9.05
N SER A 6 -21.92 -17.20 -9.79
CA SER A 6 -20.52 -16.78 -9.65
C SER A 6 -20.26 -15.86 -8.44
N ALA A 7 -21.04 -14.79 -8.27
CA ALA A 7 -20.79 -13.77 -7.24
C ALA A 7 -20.93 -14.31 -5.81
N ILE A 8 -21.97 -15.11 -5.55
CA ILE A 8 -22.22 -15.71 -4.23
C ILE A 8 -21.06 -16.62 -3.81
N CYS A 9 -20.53 -17.42 -4.74
CA CYS A 9 -19.37 -18.27 -4.48
C CYS A 9 -18.13 -17.45 -4.09
N MET A 10 -17.88 -16.33 -4.79
CA MET A 10 -16.77 -15.43 -4.46
C MET A 10 -16.93 -14.79 -3.08
N ILE A 11 -18.15 -14.41 -2.68
CA ILE A 11 -18.42 -13.86 -1.35
C ILE A 11 -18.10 -14.88 -0.26
N PHE A 12 -18.63 -16.10 -0.34
CA PHE A 12 -18.38 -17.13 0.68
C PHE A 12 -16.92 -17.57 0.73
N LYS A 13 -16.26 -17.73 -0.43
CA LYS A 13 -14.84 -18.04 -0.49
C LYS A 13 -13.99 -16.90 0.06
N GLY A 14 -14.31 -15.66 -0.31
CA GLY A 14 -13.64 -14.47 0.18
C GLY A 14 -13.76 -14.34 1.70
N PHE A 15 -14.97 -14.53 2.24
CA PHE A 15 -15.20 -14.50 3.68
C PHE A 15 -14.43 -15.60 4.43
N PHE A 16 -14.36 -16.82 3.88
CA PHE A 16 -13.57 -17.90 4.46
C PHE A 16 -12.07 -17.58 4.49
N LEU A 17 -11.55 -16.93 3.44
CA LEU A 17 -10.13 -16.54 3.34
C LEU A 17 -9.80 -15.24 4.08
N ALA A 18 -10.80 -14.41 4.41
CA ALA A 18 -10.60 -13.06 4.93
C ALA A 18 -9.69 -13.01 6.16
N PRO A 19 -9.83 -13.86 7.20
CA PRO A 19 -8.94 -13.80 8.37
C PRO A 19 -7.47 -14.05 8.02
N ASN A 20 -7.22 -14.92 7.04
CA ASN A 20 -5.86 -15.22 6.60
C ASN A 20 -5.26 -14.05 5.81
N VAL A 21 -6.02 -13.48 4.86
CA VAL A 21 -5.59 -12.34 4.05
C VAL A 21 -5.38 -11.10 4.91
N THR A 22 -6.29 -10.80 5.83
CA THR A 22 -6.12 -9.70 6.80
C THR A 22 -4.85 -9.89 7.63
N GLY A 23 -4.58 -11.09 8.13
CA GLY A 23 -3.35 -11.37 8.87
C GLY A 23 -2.08 -11.34 8.02
N MET A 24 -2.17 -11.48 6.69
CA MET A 24 -1.05 -11.28 5.76
C MET A 24 -0.74 -9.79 5.59
N ALA A 25 -1.77 -8.99 5.29
CA ALA A 25 -1.65 -7.54 5.17
C ALA A 25 -1.11 -6.89 6.45
N GLU A 26 -1.63 -7.30 7.63
CA GLU A 26 -1.15 -6.80 8.92
C GLU A 26 0.34 -7.10 9.14
N LYS A 27 0.81 -8.32 8.81
CA LYS A 27 2.24 -8.66 8.89
C LYS A 27 3.08 -7.83 7.92
N GLY A 28 2.55 -7.54 6.74
CA GLY A 28 3.17 -6.65 5.76
C GLY A 28 3.39 -5.24 6.32
N MET A 29 2.36 -4.69 6.96
CA MET A 29 2.41 -3.38 7.60
C MET A 29 3.37 -3.32 8.79
N ILE A 30 3.36 -4.33 9.67
CA ILE A 30 4.32 -4.43 10.78
C ILE A 30 5.76 -4.49 10.24
N PHE A 31 5.99 -5.25 9.17
CA PHE A 31 7.30 -5.32 8.52
C PHE A 31 7.74 -3.97 7.97
N ALA A 32 6.84 -3.27 7.28
CA ALA A 32 7.11 -1.93 6.77
C ALA A 32 7.40 -0.94 7.89
N ALA A 33 6.56 -0.88 8.93
CA ALA A 33 6.73 -0.04 10.09
C ALA A 33 8.12 -0.22 10.70
N ALA A 34 8.53 -1.47 10.93
CA ALA A 34 9.85 -1.79 11.49
C ALA A 34 11.01 -1.38 10.56
N LEU A 35 10.85 -1.55 9.25
CA LEU A 35 11.87 -1.17 8.26
C LEU A 35 12.05 0.35 8.20
N PHE A 36 10.96 1.10 8.07
CA PHE A 36 10.98 2.57 7.98
C PHE A 36 11.41 3.21 9.30
N ALA A 37 10.98 2.67 10.45
CA ALA A 37 11.47 3.10 11.76
C ALA A 37 12.99 2.90 11.89
N LYS A 38 13.53 1.76 11.43
CA LYS A 38 14.99 1.53 11.41
C LYS A 38 15.75 2.50 10.48
N MET A 39 15.09 3.07 9.48
CA MET A 39 15.65 4.10 8.61
C MET A 39 15.52 5.52 9.22
N GLY A 40 14.97 5.65 10.42
CA GLY A 40 14.79 6.94 11.10
C GLY A 40 13.59 7.74 10.61
N MET A 41 12.63 7.09 9.93
CA MET A 41 11.38 7.72 9.51
C MET A 41 10.33 7.60 10.61
N ASN A 42 9.42 8.59 10.68
CA ASN A 42 8.28 8.51 11.58
C ASN A 42 7.21 7.61 10.95
N VAL A 43 6.81 6.60 11.70
CA VAL A 43 5.78 5.64 11.33
C VAL A 43 4.69 5.65 12.40
N THR A 44 3.45 5.39 12.00
CA THR A 44 2.35 5.20 12.94
C THR A 44 1.32 4.23 12.35
N PRO A 45 0.92 3.20 13.11
CA PRO A 45 1.40 2.83 14.44
C PRO A 45 2.81 2.20 14.42
N ALA A 46 3.53 2.18 15.54
CA ALA A 46 4.81 1.48 15.61
C ALA A 46 4.65 -0.03 15.39
N TRP A 47 5.76 -0.71 15.11
CA TRP A 47 5.77 -2.13 14.77
C TRP A 47 5.39 -3.04 15.94
N ASP A 48 5.56 -2.58 17.18
CA ASP A 48 5.25 -3.29 18.44
C ASP A 48 3.96 -2.80 19.12
N GLU A 49 3.27 -1.85 18.51
CA GLU A 49 1.97 -1.37 18.98
C GLU A 49 0.82 -2.31 18.58
N LYS A 50 -0.26 -2.28 19.37
CA LYS A 50 -1.47 -3.02 19.05
C LYS A 50 -2.19 -2.37 17.86
N ARG A 51 -2.70 -3.20 16.96
CA ARG A 51 -3.38 -2.76 15.74
C ARG A 51 -4.87 -3.12 15.79
N SER A 52 -5.69 -2.21 15.25
CA SER A 52 -7.13 -2.40 15.07
C SER A 52 -7.53 -2.47 13.59
N ASP A 53 -6.64 -2.07 12.69
CA ASP A 53 -6.82 -2.07 11.24
C ASP A 53 -5.51 -2.44 10.52
N ILE A 54 -5.55 -2.37 9.19
CA ILE A 54 -4.42 -2.70 8.30
C ILE A 54 -3.69 -1.46 7.77
N ILE A 55 -3.93 -0.27 8.33
CA ILE A 55 -3.34 0.97 7.84
C ILE A 55 -1.98 1.18 8.51
N GLU A 56 -0.99 1.53 7.70
CA GLU A 56 0.33 1.97 8.15
C GLU A 56 0.64 3.33 7.56
N THR A 57 0.96 4.30 8.41
CA THR A 57 1.29 5.66 7.98
C THR A 57 2.79 5.89 8.06
N ILE A 58 3.39 6.36 6.97
CA ILE A 58 4.82 6.69 6.90
C ILE A 58 4.95 8.18 6.54
N ILE A 59 5.68 8.94 7.34
CA ILE A 59 5.87 10.39 7.15
C ILE A 59 7.20 10.65 6.44
N PHE A 60 7.13 11.22 5.23
CA PHE A 60 8.32 11.48 4.41
C PHE A 60 8.92 12.88 4.61
N ASN A 61 8.13 13.87 5.05
CA ASN A 61 8.52 15.28 5.19
C ASN A 61 9.04 15.92 3.89
N ASP A 62 8.92 15.25 2.76
CA ASP A 62 9.47 15.65 1.47
C ASP A 62 8.53 15.15 0.36
N PRO A 63 8.00 16.06 -0.49
CA PRO A 63 7.04 15.70 -1.54
C PRO A 63 7.64 14.76 -2.59
N ASP A 64 8.91 14.96 -2.97
CA ASP A 64 9.56 14.17 -4.01
C ASP A 64 9.87 12.77 -3.52
N LYS A 65 10.24 12.63 -2.24
CA LYS A 65 10.43 11.30 -1.63
C LYS A 65 9.12 10.54 -1.56
N MET A 66 8.05 11.20 -1.12
CA MET A 66 6.70 10.63 -1.08
C MET A 66 6.24 10.17 -2.46
N ILE A 67 6.25 11.07 -3.47
CA ILE A 67 5.76 10.77 -4.82
C ILE A 67 6.53 9.60 -5.44
N LYS A 68 7.86 9.64 -5.38
CA LYS A 68 8.70 8.58 -5.94
C LYS A 68 8.48 7.26 -5.20
N PHE A 69 8.29 7.29 -3.88
CA PHE A 69 8.01 6.06 -3.12
C PHE A 69 6.70 5.41 -3.59
N VAL A 70 5.63 6.19 -3.74
CA VAL A 70 4.33 5.67 -4.23
C VAL A 70 4.45 5.15 -5.68
N GLN A 71 5.23 5.81 -6.54
CA GLN A 71 5.54 5.30 -7.88
C GLN A 71 6.28 3.96 -7.85
N GLU A 72 7.23 3.77 -6.93
CA GLU A 72 7.92 2.49 -6.78
C GLU A 72 7.01 1.38 -6.24
N VAL A 73 6.04 1.71 -5.37
CA VAL A 73 5.00 0.77 -4.95
C VAL A 73 4.19 0.29 -6.16
N GLN A 74 3.78 1.20 -7.06
CA GLN A 74 3.08 0.84 -8.29
C GLN A 74 3.92 -0.07 -9.19
N LYS A 75 5.21 0.25 -9.39
CA LYS A 75 6.12 -0.58 -10.19
C LYS A 75 6.29 -2.00 -9.66
N ASN A 76 6.11 -2.19 -8.35
CA ASN A 76 6.19 -3.51 -7.70
C ASN A 76 4.80 -4.15 -7.50
N SER A 77 3.77 -3.65 -8.17
CA SER A 77 2.43 -4.23 -8.17
C SER A 77 2.25 -5.26 -9.31
N PRO A 78 1.33 -6.23 -9.16
CA PRO A 78 1.12 -7.27 -10.18
C PRO A 78 0.44 -6.75 -11.45
N ILE A 79 -0.41 -5.72 -11.35
CA ILE A 79 -1.15 -5.11 -12.46
C ILE A 79 -0.68 -3.67 -12.67
N ASP A 80 -0.62 -3.22 -13.93
CA ASP A 80 -0.28 -1.85 -14.32
C ASP A 80 1.05 -1.32 -13.75
N SER A 81 2.03 -2.21 -13.54
CA SER A 81 3.35 -1.83 -13.00
C SER A 81 4.20 -0.95 -13.92
N PHE A 82 3.87 -0.90 -15.21
CA PHE A 82 4.53 -0.02 -16.18
C PHE A 82 3.96 1.41 -16.16
N VAL A 83 2.84 1.64 -15.48
CA VAL A 83 2.19 2.95 -15.41
C VAL A 83 2.91 3.84 -14.40
N THR A 84 3.26 5.05 -14.82
CA THR A 84 3.82 6.07 -13.92
C THR A 84 2.69 6.91 -13.34
N LEU A 85 2.64 6.98 -12.01
CA LEU A 85 1.62 7.73 -11.30
C LEU A 85 1.94 9.23 -11.27
N GLU A 86 0.89 10.03 -11.33
CA GLU A 86 0.94 11.48 -11.15
C GLU A 86 0.00 11.89 -10.00
N ALA A 87 0.33 12.98 -9.33
CA ALA A 87 -0.54 13.56 -8.32
C ALA A 87 -1.71 14.29 -9.00
N VAL A 88 -2.93 13.84 -8.74
CA VAL A 88 -4.15 14.32 -9.40
C VAL A 88 -5.15 14.90 -8.40
N PRO A 89 -5.95 15.90 -8.79
CA PRO A 89 -7.10 16.30 -7.99
C PRO A 89 -8.12 15.15 -7.94
N MET A 90 -8.57 14.78 -6.74
CA MET A 90 -9.57 13.75 -6.52
C MET A 90 -10.82 14.37 -5.91
N GLU A 91 -11.99 13.98 -6.40
CA GLU A 91 -13.26 14.50 -5.87
C GLU A 91 -13.39 14.21 -4.37
N GLY A 92 -13.75 15.23 -3.58
CA GLY A 92 -13.82 15.14 -2.12
C GLY A 92 -12.52 15.44 -1.38
N TYR A 93 -11.40 15.66 -2.07
CA TYR A 93 -10.13 16.07 -1.48
C TYR A 93 -9.75 17.49 -1.89
N GLU A 94 -9.29 18.30 -0.92
CA GLU A 94 -8.80 19.66 -1.19
C GLU A 94 -7.43 19.65 -1.89
N ASP A 95 -6.56 18.73 -1.47
CA ASP A 95 -5.21 18.56 -2.00
C ASP A 95 -5.17 17.51 -3.11
N LYS A 96 -4.15 17.58 -3.97
CA LYS A 96 -3.85 16.51 -4.92
C LYS A 96 -3.48 15.24 -4.16
N ILE A 97 -3.99 14.10 -4.63
CA ILE A 97 -3.67 12.78 -4.11
C ILE A 97 -2.79 12.04 -5.13
N ILE A 98 -1.83 11.26 -4.63
CA ILE A 98 -1.16 10.23 -5.41
C ILE A 98 -1.53 8.87 -4.84
N MET A 99 -1.82 7.89 -5.71
CA MET A 99 -2.30 6.57 -5.31
C MET A 99 -1.72 5.47 -6.19
N ALA A 100 -1.07 4.49 -5.57
CA ALA A 100 -0.69 3.22 -6.15
C ALA A 100 -1.76 2.17 -5.86
N SER A 101 -2.29 1.57 -6.93
CA SER A 101 -3.40 0.63 -6.90
C SER A 101 -3.32 -0.35 -8.07
N GLY A 102 -2.16 -0.97 -8.27
CA GLY A 102 -1.91 -2.01 -9.28
C GLY A 102 -2.56 -3.35 -8.95
N ASN A 103 -3.87 -3.33 -8.75
CA ASN A 103 -4.66 -4.35 -8.09
C ASN A 103 -5.48 -5.14 -9.12
N PHE A 104 -5.76 -6.41 -8.84
CA PHE A 104 -6.62 -7.25 -9.68
C PHE A 104 -8.07 -6.74 -9.68
N VAL A 105 -8.54 -6.25 -8.53
CA VAL A 105 -9.84 -5.60 -8.40
C VAL A 105 -9.63 -4.10 -8.24
N SER A 106 -10.24 -3.31 -9.14
CA SER A 106 -10.12 -1.85 -9.14
C SER A 106 -10.55 -1.26 -7.80
N GLY A 107 -9.68 -0.46 -7.19
CA GLY A 107 -9.91 0.21 -5.90
C GLY A 107 -9.87 -0.70 -4.67
N SER A 108 -9.44 -1.96 -4.81
CA SER A 108 -9.35 -2.91 -3.70
C SER A 108 -8.19 -2.58 -2.75
N THR A 109 -8.47 -2.04 -1.57
CA THR A 109 -7.43 -1.67 -0.59
C THR A 109 -6.98 -2.83 0.31
N ILE A 110 -7.56 -4.02 0.16
CA ILE A 110 -7.02 -5.26 0.75
C ILE A 110 -5.88 -5.84 -0.08
N GLU A 111 -5.76 -5.43 -1.35
CA GLU A 111 -4.57 -5.64 -2.15
C GLU A 111 -3.54 -4.55 -1.83
N PHE A 112 -2.26 -4.86 -2.00
CA PHE A 112 -1.19 -3.95 -1.58
C PHE A 112 -1.28 -2.62 -2.33
N SER A 113 -1.45 -1.54 -1.57
CA SER A 113 -1.65 -0.19 -2.09
C SER A 113 -1.01 0.85 -1.18
N ALA A 114 -0.72 2.01 -1.77
CA ALA A 114 -0.16 3.15 -1.03
C ALA A 114 -0.66 4.46 -1.62
N ASP A 115 -1.16 5.34 -0.78
CA ASP A 115 -1.71 6.62 -1.22
C ASP A 115 -1.49 7.73 -0.19
N GLY A 116 -1.66 8.98 -0.59
CA GLY A 116 -1.65 10.08 0.35
C GLY A 116 -1.77 11.45 -0.30
N PRO A 117 -2.16 12.47 0.47
CA PRO A 117 -2.26 13.83 -0.02
C PRO A 117 -0.88 14.47 -0.15
N VAL A 118 -0.66 15.16 -1.27
CA VAL A 118 0.59 15.88 -1.56
C VAL A 118 0.61 17.22 -0.82
N ARG A 119 0.61 17.14 0.52
CA ARG A 119 0.76 18.28 1.44
C ARG A 119 1.61 17.88 2.65
N PRO A 120 2.22 18.84 3.36
CA PRO A 120 2.91 18.55 4.61
C PRO A 120 2.01 17.80 5.63
N PRO A 121 2.55 16.78 6.34
CA PRO A 121 3.96 16.36 6.38
C PRO A 121 4.34 15.28 5.34
N TYR A 122 3.60 15.19 4.22
CA TYR A 122 3.81 14.22 3.14
C TYR A 122 3.71 12.78 3.65
N ALA A 123 2.57 12.48 4.26
CA ALA A 123 2.26 11.17 4.80
C ALA A 123 1.74 10.24 3.70
N VAL A 124 2.25 9.01 3.68
CA VAL A 124 1.74 7.91 2.86
C VAL A 124 1.01 6.94 3.77
N TYR A 125 -0.23 6.62 3.42
CA TYR A 125 -0.99 5.53 3.98
C TYR A 125 -0.76 4.31 3.11
N MET A 126 -0.07 3.33 3.66
CA MET A 126 0.17 2.05 3.04
C MET A 126 -0.70 0.99 3.70
N GLN A 127 -1.27 0.10 2.90
CA GLN A 127 -2.20 -0.90 3.40
C GLN A 127 -2.34 -2.08 2.44
N GLY A 128 -2.98 -3.13 2.93
CA GLY A 128 -3.32 -4.29 2.13
C GLY A 128 -2.13 -5.20 1.87
N GLY A 129 -2.41 -6.28 1.15
CA GLY A 129 -1.46 -7.36 0.88
C GLY A 129 -2.14 -8.71 0.83
N LEU A 130 -2.36 -9.25 -0.38
CA LEU A 130 -2.93 -10.59 -0.52
C LEU A 130 -2.00 -11.67 0.03
N THR A 131 -0.70 -11.41 0.01
CA THR A 131 0.31 -12.29 0.59
C THR A 131 1.44 -11.47 1.21
N TYR A 132 1.87 -11.89 2.41
CA TYR A 132 3.02 -11.26 3.08
C TYR A 132 4.32 -11.31 2.25
N ALA A 133 4.44 -12.28 1.34
CA ALA A 133 5.57 -12.37 0.43
C ALA A 133 5.59 -11.19 -0.56
N HIS A 134 4.44 -10.85 -1.14
CA HIS A 134 4.33 -9.71 -2.06
C HIS A 134 4.65 -8.41 -1.35
N ASP A 135 4.05 -8.15 -0.18
CA ASP A 135 4.27 -6.92 0.58
C ASP A 135 5.76 -6.71 0.88
N LYS A 136 6.44 -7.75 1.37
CA LYS A 136 7.88 -7.69 1.63
C LYS A 136 8.69 -7.37 0.37
N VAL A 137 8.43 -8.06 -0.74
CA VAL A 137 9.17 -7.85 -1.98
C VAL A 137 8.96 -6.41 -2.48
N ALA A 138 7.72 -5.95 -2.48
CA ALA A 138 7.37 -4.62 -2.96
C ALA A 138 7.98 -3.53 -2.08
N VAL A 139 7.86 -3.64 -0.75
CA VAL A 139 8.47 -2.68 0.20
C VAL A 139 9.99 -2.68 0.11
N ILE A 140 10.64 -3.85 0.05
CA ILE A 140 12.11 -3.93 -0.04
C ILE A 140 12.62 -3.30 -1.33
N ASN A 141 11.98 -3.58 -2.47
CA ASN A 141 12.37 -3.01 -3.75
C ASN A 141 12.12 -1.50 -3.79
N ALA A 142 10.95 -1.04 -3.33
CA ALA A 142 10.64 0.38 -3.27
C ALA A 142 11.64 1.15 -2.39
N VAL A 143 12.03 0.58 -1.24
CA VAL A 143 13.07 1.17 -0.39
C VAL A 143 14.44 1.15 -1.08
N ARG A 144 14.83 0.02 -1.68
CA ARG A 144 16.12 -0.12 -2.38
C ARG A 144 16.25 0.92 -3.49
N ASP A 145 15.25 1.03 -4.35
CA ASP A 145 15.32 1.88 -5.54
C ASP A 145 15.18 3.36 -5.19
N LYS A 146 14.39 3.69 -4.16
CA LYS A 146 14.24 5.08 -3.72
C LYS A 146 15.41 5.62 -2.90
N PHE A 147 15.98 4.81 -2.01
CA PHE A 147 16.92 5.28 -0.97
C PHE A 147 18.34 4.76 -1.13
N LEU A 148 18.56 3.59 -1.76
CA LEU A 148 19.89 2.97 -1.85
C LEU A 148 20.54 3.09 -3.24
N ASN A 149 19.73 3.10 -4.31
CA ASN A 149 20.21 3.15 -5.69
C ASN A 149 20.37 4.58 -6.27
N GLN A 150 20.53 5.60 -5.43
CA GLN A 150 20.85 6.95 -5.89
C GLN A 150 22.33 7.00 -6.35
N LYS A 151 22.58 6.60 -7.59
CA LYS A 151 23.79 6.95 -8.34
C LYS A 151 23.64 8.31 -8.99
#